data_AF-M1ERN2-F1
#
_entry.id   AF-M1ERN2-F1
#
_cell.length_a   1.000
_cell.length_b   1.000
_cell.length_c   1.000
_cell.angle_alpha   90.00
_cell.angle_beta   90.00
_cell.angle_gamma   90.00
#
_symmetry.space_group_name_H-M   'P 1'
#
loop_
_entity.id
_entity.type
_entity.pdbx_description
1 polymer ?
#
loop_
_entity_poly.entity_id
_entity_poly.type
_entity_poly.pdbx_seq_one_letter_code
_entity_poly.pdbx_strand_id
1 'polypeptide(L)'
;AGTELQARWATRVFKGLCRIPPSQKLMAEATKKEQLIERGVMKDSSEDKLEFIQYLDDLAACIGAKPSVPLLFLKDPRLAWEVFFGPCTPYQYRLVGPGKWDGARNAILTQWDRTLKPLKTRIVPDSTKPASMSHYLKVW
;
A
#
# COMPACT_ATOMS: atom_id res chain seq x y z
N ALA A 1 2.49 -9.24 3.12
CA ALA A 1 1.42 -8.34 2.62
C ALA A 1 0.97 -8.73 1.22
N GLY A 2 1.87 -8.86 0.24
CA GLY A 2 1.55 -9.29 -1.13
C GLY A 2 0.68 -10.55 -1.21
N THR A 3 1.12 -11.64 -0.57
CA THR A 3 0.39 -12.92 -0.57
C THR A 3 -1.01 -12.82 0.04
N GLU A 4 -1.19 -11.97 1.04
CA GLU A 4 -2.49 -11.80 1.71
C GLU A 4 -3.49 -11.09 0.77
N LEU A 5 -3.04 -10.04 0.08
CA LEU A 5 -3.88 -9.31 -0.88
C LEU A 5 -4.17 -10.15 -2.13
N GLN A 6 -3.17 -10.90 -2.61
CA GLN A 6 -3.33 -11.90 -3.68
C GLN A 6 -4.39 -12.94 -3.30
N ALA A 7 -4.33 -13.50 -2.10
CA ALA A 7 -5.33 -14.47 -1.62
C ALA A 7 -6.73 -13.85 -1.53
N ARG A 8 -6.86 -12.61 -1.06
CA ARG A 8 -8.14 -11.87 -1.04
C ARG A 8 -8.72 -11.68 -2.43
N TRP A 9 -7.88 -11.40 -3.43
CA TRP A 9 -8.33 -11.28 -4.81
C TRP A 9 -8.71 -12.64 -5.39
N ALA A 10 -7.84 -13.65 -5.28
CA ALA A 10 -8.07 -14.99 -5.81
C ALA A 10 -9.34 -15.64 -5.24
N THR A 11 -9.56 -15.55 -3.93
CA THR A 11 -10.78 -16.10 -3.29
C THR A 11 -12.06 -15.41 -3.78
N ARG A 12 -12.00 -14.11 -4.11
CA ARG A 12 -13.13 -13.40 -4.71
C ARG A 12 -13.37 -13.78 -6.16
N VAL A 13 -12.31 -14.07 -6.92
CA VAL A 13 -12.43 -14.65 -8.26
C VAL A 13 -13.12 -16.01 -8.16
N PHE A 14 -12.65 -16.90 -7.27
CA PHE A 14 -13.26 -18.23 -7.10
C PHE A 14 -14.72 -18.15 -6.66
N LYS A 15 -15.08 -17.15 -5.85
CA LYS A 15 -16.47 -16.89 -5.46
C LYS A 15 -17.30 -16.23 -6.58
N GLY A 16 -16.70 -15.82 -7.70
CA GLY A 16 -17.37 -15.11 -8.80
C GLY A 16 -17.68 -13.63 -8.53
N LEU A 17 -17.11 -13.05 -7.46
CA LEU A 17 -17.29 -11.63 -7.10
C LEU A 17 -16.36 -10.69 -7.89
N CYS A 18 -15.22 -11.22 -8.35
CA CYS A 18 -14.29 -10.51 -9.23
C CYS A 18 -14.20 -11.27 -10.55
N ARG A 19 -14.31 -10.57 -11.68
CA ARG A 19 -14.13 -11.17 -13.00
C ARG A 19 -12.70 -10.94 -13.48
N ILE A 20 -12.05 -12.01 -13.91
CA ILE A 20 -10.78 -11.90 -14.63
C ILE A 20 -11.10 -11.46 -16.07
N PRO A 21 -10.32 -10.54 -16.66
CA PRO A 21 -10.49 -10.17 -18.07
C PRO A 21 -10.33 -11.40 -19.00
N PRO A 22 -10.88 -11.34 -20.22
CA PRO A 22 -10.75 -12.43 -21.19
C PRO A 22 -9.29 -12.82 -21.44
N SER A 23 -9.03 -14.11 -21.62
CA SER A 23 -7.68 -14.66 -21.85
C SER A 23 -6.92 -13.92 -22.96
N GLN A 24 -7.59 -13.57 -24.06
CA GLN A 24 -6.98 -12.83 -25.17
C GLN A 24 -6.42 -11.46 -24.73
N LYS A 25 -7.08 -10.75 -23.81
CA LYS A 25 -6.59 -9.47 -23.30
C LYS A 25 -5.37 -9.66 -22.40
N LEU A 26 -5.41 -10.65 -21.51
CA LEU A 26 -4.28 -10.98 -20.62
C LEU A 26 -3.05 -11.39 -21.43
N MET A 27 -3.23 -12.25 -22.43
CA MET A 27 -2.15 -12.67 -23.32
C MET A 27 -1.60 -11.48 -24.11
N ALA A 28 -2.47 -10.61 -24.66
CA ALA A 28 -2.02 -9.42 -25.37
C ALA A 28 -1.23 -8.44 -24.47
N GLU A 29 -1.64 -8.27 -23.20
CA GLU A 29 -0.91 -7.46 -22.22
C GLU A 29 0.46 -8.08 -21.88
N ALA A 30 0.50 -9.40 -21.66
CA ALA A 30 1.74 -10.13 -21.40
C ALA A 30 2.71 -10.03 -22.59
N THR A 31 2.24 -10.33 -23.80
CA THR A 31 3.04 -10.25 -25.03
C THR A 31 3.50 -8.81 -25.30
N LYS A 32 2.66 -7.80 -25.07
CA LYS A 32 3.08 -6.40 -25.19
C LYS A 32 4.17 -6.06 -24.19
N LYS A 33 4.07 -6.53 -22.95
CA LYS A 33 5.09 -6.31 -21.92
C LYS A 33 6.41 -6.98 -22.32
N GLU A 34 6.37 -8.24 -22.77
CA GLU A 34 7.53 -8.97 -23.30
C GLU A 34 8.19 -8.24 -24.47
N GLN A 35 7.42 -7.79 -25.46
CA GLN A 35 7.95 -7.04 -26.61
C GLN A 35 8.61 -5.71 -26.21
N LEU A 36 8.07 -5.01 -25.21
CA LEU A 36 8.67 -3.76 -24.71
C LEU A 36 9.98 -4.03 -23.97
N ILE A 37 10.09 -5.18 -23.30
CA ILE A 37 11.33 -5.64 -22.65
C ILE A 37 12.37 -6.01 -23.71
N GLU A 38 12.01 -6.82 -24.72
CA GLU A 38 12.90 -7.20 -25.83
C GLU A 38 13.43 -5.98 -26.60
N ARG A 39 12.59 -4.96 -26.78
CA ARG A 39 12.97 -3.70 -27.45
C ARG A 39 13.83 -2.77 -26.58
N GLY A 40 14.09 -3.12 -25.33
CA GLY A 40 14.83 -2.28 -24.38
C GLY A 40 14.12 -1.00 -23.96
N VAL A 41 12.81 -0.87 -24.27
CA VAL A 41 11.99 0.30 -23.90
C VAL A 41 11.54 0.20 -22.43
N MET A 42 11.39 -1.02 -21.94
CA MET A 42 11.06 -1.33 -20.55
C MET A 42 12.16 -2.23 -19.98
N LYS A 43 12.62 -1.97 -18.76
CA LYS A 43 13.54 -2.87 -18.08
C LYS A 43 12.80 -4.17 -17.73
N ASP A 44 13.47 -5.31 -17.88
CA ASP A 44 12.89 -6.57 -17.42
C ASP A 44 12.67 -6.50 -15.89
N SER A 45 11.40 -6.57 -15.50
CA SER A 45 10.95 -6.56 -14.10
C SER A 45 10.81 -7.97 -13.55
N SER A 46 11.24 -8.99 -14.30
CA SER A 46 11.39 -10.35 -13.80
C SER A 46 12.56 -10.44 -12.79
N GLU A 47 13.63 -9.65 -13.00
CA GLU A 47 14.78 -9.54 -12.09
C GLU A 47 14.63 -8.40 -11.06
N ASP A 48 14.00 -7.29 -11.46
CA ASP A 48 13.73 -6.15 -10.58
C ASP A 48 12.33 -6.25 -9.96
N LYS A 49 12.29 -6.37 -8.63
CA LYS A 49 11.10 -6.34 -7.77
C LYS A 49 10.01 -5.47 -8.40
N LEU A 50 8.88 -6.08 -8.80
CA LEU A 50 7.68 -5.37 -9.23
C LEU A 50 7.52 -4.10 -8.39
N GLU A 51 7.13 -2.99 -9.03
CA GLU A 51 6.76 -1.77 -8.32
C GLU A 51 5.69 -2.10 -7.28
N PHE A 52 6.15 -2.33 -6.05
CA PHE A 52 5.38 -3.10 -5.07
C PHE A 52 4.07 -2.40 -4.72
N ILE A 53 4.12 -1.07 -4.66
CA ILE A 53 2.95 -0.23 -4.41
C ILE A 53 1.97 -0.32 -5.58
N GLN A 54 2.43 -0.18 -6.83
CA GLN A 54 1.55 -0.26 -8.01
C GLN A 54 0.86 -1.63 -8.07
N TYR A 55 1.61 -2.71 -7.89
CA TYR A 55 1.07 -4.07 -7.89
C TYR A 55 -0.01 -4.27 -6.83
N LEU A 56 0.24 -3.81 -5.59
CA LEU A 56 -0.75 -3.91 -4.53
C LEU A 56 -1.97 -3.03 -4.80
N ASP A 57 -1.76 -1.83 -5.32
CA ASP A 57 -2.83 -0.90 -5.67
C ASP A 57 -3.76 -1.45 -6.76
N ASP A 58 -3.20 -2.11 -7.78
CA ASP A 58 -3.98 -2.75 -8.84
C ASP A 58 -4.82 -3.90 -8.28
N LEU A 59 -4.23 -4.76 -7.46
CA LEU A 59 -4.98 -5.82 -6.76
C LEU A 59 -6.07 -5.25 -5.85
N ALA A 60 -5.74 -4.21 -5.09
CA ALA A 60 -6.67 -3.54 -4.18
C ALA A 60 -7.81 -2.87 -4.95
N ALA A 61 -7.55 -2.31 -6.12
CA ALA A 61 -8.56 -1.74 -7.01
C ALA A 61 -9.51 -2.84 -7.51
N CYS A 62 -8.99 -4.00 -7.95
CA CYS A 62 -9.80 -5.13 -8.41
C CYS A 62 -10.81 -5.63 -7.35
N ILE A 63 -10.49 -5.49 -6.06
CA ILE A 63 -11.35 -5.91 -4.96
C ILE A 63 -12.07 -4.76 -4.24
N GLY A 64 -11.91 -3.52 -4.72
CA GLY A 64 -12.50 -2.32 -4.10
C GLY A 64 -11.95 -1.98 -2.72
N ALA A 65 -10.73 -2.39 -2.40
CA ALA A 65 -10.04 -2.11 -1.13
C ALA A 65 -8.99 -0.99 -1.22
N LYS A 66 -8.77 -0.40 -2.41
CA LYS A 66 -7.85 0.72 -2.61
C LYS A 66 -8.44 2.00 -2.00
N PRO A 67 -7.80 2.62 -0.99
CA PRO A 67 -8.27 3.89 -0.44
C PRO A 67 -8.07 5.01 -1.47
N SER A 68 -9.11 5.80 -1.70
CA SER A 68 -8.98 7.04 -2.48
C SER A 68 -8.38 8.13 -1.61
N VAL A 69 -7.13 8.51 -1.91
CA VAL A 69 -6.40 9.53 -1.15
C VAL A 69 -7.13 10.89 -1.13
N PRO A 70 -7.67 11.42 -2.25
CA PRO A 70 -8.43 12.68 -2.20
C PRO A 70 -9.68 12.61 -1.32
N LEU A 71 -10.43 11.50 -1.38
CA LEU A 71 -11.59 11.30 -0.50
C LEU A 71 -11.18 11.15 0.97
N LEU A 72 -10.01 10.57 1.22
CA LEU A 72 -9.45 10.46 2.56
C LEU A 72 -9.07 11.83 3.10
N PHE A 73 -8.48 12.72 2.29
CA PHE A 73 -8.17 14.09 2.69
C PHE A 73 -9.42 14.88 3.10
N LEU A 74 -10.56 14.63 2.45
CA LEU A 74 -11.82 15.28 2.80
C LEU A 74 -12.45 14.73 4.11
N LYS A 75 -12.32 13.42 4.37
CA LYS A 75 -12.98 12.77 5.52
C LYS A 75 -12.12 12.72 6.78
N ASP A 76 -10.83 12.47 6.62
CA ASP A 76 -9.85 12.33 7.70
C ASP A 76 -8.47 12.80 7.21
N PRO A 77 -8.23 14.13 7.20
CA PRO A 77 -7.01 14.71 6.65
C PRO A 77 -5.74 14.24 7.38
N ARG A 78 -5.86 13.92 8.68
CA ARG A 78 -4.74 13.39 9.47
C ARG A 78 -4.34 12.00 8.98
N LEU A 79 -5.32 11.11 8.77
CA LEU A 79 -5.05 9.79 8.23
C LEU A 79 -4.56 9.87 6.77
N ALA A 80 -5.12 10.77 5.96
CA ALA A 80 -4.72 10.95 4.57
C ALA A 80 -3.24 11.36 4.44
N TRP A 81 -2.78 12.26 5.32
CA TRP A 81 -1.38 12.66 5.37
C TRP A 81 -0.45 11.47 5.64
N GLU A 82 -0.76 10.65 6.64
CA GLU A 82 0.02 9.45 6.97
C GLU A 82 -0.03 8.36 5.89
N VAL A 83 -1.15 8.27 5.14
CA VAL A 83 -1.28 7.32 4.03
C VAL A 83 -0.48 7.75 2.82
N PHE A 84 -0.46 9.05 2.51
CA PHE A 84 0.19 9.58 1.31
C PHE A 84 1.67 9.91 1.50
N PHE A 85 2.03 10.58 2.61
CA PHE A 85 3.41 10.99 2.91
C PHE A 85 4.12 10.04 3.89
N GLY A 86 3.38 9.17 4.58
CA GLY A 86 3.94 8.20 5.49
C GLY A 86 4.31 6.88 4.80
N PRO A 87 4.78 5.88 5.58
CA PRO A 87 5.13 4.58 5.03
C PRO A 87 3.90 3.85 4.49
N CYS A 88 4.04 3.26 3.30
CA CYS A 88 3.02 2.38 2.71
C CYS A 88 2.94 1.07 3.51
N THR A 89 2.06 1.04 4.50
CA THR A 89 1.88 -0.13 5.38
C THR A 89 0.69 -1.00 4.97
N PRO A 90 0.71 -2.32 5.26
CA PRO A 90 -0.36 -3.23 4.87
C PRO A 90 -1.74 -2.85 5.45
N TYR A 91 -1.77 -2.10 6.55
CA TYR A 91 -2.99 -1.60 7.17
C TYR A 91 -3.82 -0.73 6.21
N GLN A 92 -3.17 -0.02 5.27
CA GLN A 92 -3.82 0.84 4.28
C GLN A 92 -4.83 0.07 3.42
N TYR A 93 -4.50 -1.16 3.02
CA TYR A 93 -5.34 -2.03 2.19
C TYR A 93 -6.50 -2.71 2.96
N ARG A 94 -6.67 -2.35 4.24
CA ARG A 94 -7.80 -2.74 5.09
C ARG A 94 -8.53 -1.54 5.69
N LEU A 95 -8.26 -0.33 5.21
CA LEU A 95 -9.01 0.88 5.60
C LEU A 95 -10.44 0.89 5.05
N VAL A 96 -10.60 0.43 3.80
CA VAL A 96 -11.86 0.49 3.06
C VAL A 96 -12.14 -0.81 2.34
N GLY A 97 -13.36 -0.92 1.81
CA GLY A 97 -13.78 -2.05 1.01
C GLY A 97 -14.07 -3.31 1.84
N PRO A 98 -14.31 -4.43 1.16
CA PRO A 98 -14.73 -5.65 1.84
C PRO A 98 -13.55 -6.34 2.52
N GLY A 99 -13.74 -6.70 3.80
CA GLY A 99 -12.67 -7.16 4.69
C GLY A 99 -11.90 -6.02 5.37
N LYS A 100 -12.48 -4.81 5.45
CA LYS A 100 -11.93 -3.70 6.25
C LYS A 100 -11.70 -4.14 7.69
N TRP A 101 -10.71 -3.54 8.34
CA TRP A 101 -10.42 -3.75 9.74
C TRP A 101 -10.56 -2.43 10.49
N ASP A 102 -11.45 -2.37 11.49
CA ASP A 102 -11.75 -1.13 12.20
C ASP A 102 -10.52 -0.58 12.96
N GLY A 103 -9.57 -1.45 13.33
CA GLY A 103 -8.29 -1.05 13.94
C GLY A 103 -7.26 -0.47 12.95
N ALA A 104 -7.50 -0.53 11.64
CA ALA A 104 -6.51 -0.13 10.62
C ALA A 104 -6.10 1.34 10.76
N ARG A 105 -7.06 2.23 11.02
CA ARG A 105 -6.79 3.65 11.26
C ARG A 105 -5.83 3.85 12.42
N ASN A 106 -6.15 3.27 13.57
CA ASN A 106 -5.33 3.41 14.77
C ASN A 106 -3.95 2.81 14.55
N ALA A 107 -3.87 1.65 13.87
CA ALA A 107 -2.61 1.01 13.55
C ALA A 107 -1.70 1.92 12.69
N ILE A 108 -2.25 2.61 11.69
CA ILE A 108 -1.47 3.56 10.87
C ILE A 108 -0.98 4.73 11.73
N LEU A 109 -1.86 5.36 12.50
CA LEU A 109 -1.49 6.55 13.28
C LEU A 109 -0.47 6.27 14.40
N THR A 110 -0.42 5.04 14.92
CA THR A 110 0.47 4.62 16.02
C THR A 110 1.64 3.75 15.54
N GLN A 111 1.88 3.68 14.23
CA GLN A 111 2.92 2.83 13.65
C GLN A 111 4.33 3.22 14.12
N TRP A 112 4.61 4.52 14.19
CA TRP A 112 5.90 5.03 14.66
C TRP A 112 6.12 4.74 16.14
N ASP A 113 5.08 4.82 16.97
CA ASP A 113 5.17 4.45 18.39
C ASP A 113 5.66 3.02 18.55
N ARG A 114 5.09 2.08 17.78
CA ARG A 114 5.49 0.66 17.82
C ARG A 114 6.90 0.43 17.28
N THR A 115 7.30 1.16 16.24
CA THR A 115 8.64 1.06 15.66
C THR A 115 9.71 1.63 16.60
N LEU A 116 9.43 2.74 17.27
CA LEU A 116 10.39 3.44 18.13
C LEU A 116 10.45 2.86 19.55
N LYS A 117 9.35 2.31 20.07
CA LYS A 117 9.28 1.74 21.43
C LYS A 117 10.41 0.75 21.75
N PRO A 118 10.73 -0.26 20.92
CA PRO A 118 11.84 -1.18 21.23
C PRO A 118 13.22 -0.51 21.15
N LEU A 119 13.35 0.64 20.48
CA LEU A 119 14.59 1.38 20.33
C LEU A 119 14.86 2.36 21.49
N LYS A 120 13.82 2.75 22.24
CA LYS A 120 13.90 3.69 23.38
C LYS A 120 13.99 2.94 24.72
N THR A 121 15.04 2.14 24.90
CA THR A 121 15.27 1.35 26.14
C THR A 121 15.77 2.18 27.33
N ARG A 122 16.33 3.37 27.07
CA ARG A 122 16.72 4.35 28.10
C ARG A 122 15.86 5.60 27.98
N ILE A 123 15.20 5.98 29.08
CA ILE A 123 14.42 7.22 29.17
C ILE A 123 15.38 8.33 29.60
N VAL A 124 15.54 9.33 28.73
CA VAL A 124 16.25 10.58 29.06
C VAL A 124 15.19 11.64 29.37
N PRO A 125 15.34 12.47 30.42
CA PRO A 125 14.42 13.58 30.69
C PRO A 125 14.27 14.45 29.45
N ASP A 126 13.03 14.80 29.10
CA ASP A 126 12.75 15.52 27.86
C ASP A 126 13.50 16.86 27.83
N SER A 127 14.35 17.03 26.80
CA SER A 127 14.79 18.36 26.38
C SER A 127 13.54 19.13 25.93
N THR A 128 13.42 20.40 26.30
CA THR A 128 12.26 21.31 26.07
C THR A 128 11.90 21.54 24.59
N LYS A 129 12.43 20.77 23.66
CA LYS A 129 12.15 20.85 22.23
C LYS A 129 11.10 19.79 21.88
N PRO A 130 9.91 20.16 21.39
CA PRO A 130 8.89 19.19 21.04
C PRO A 130 9.42 18.29 19.91
N ALA A 131 9.61 17.00 20.19
CA ALA A 131 10.02 15.98 19.23
C ALA A 131 8.91 15.64 18.19
N SER A 132 7.89 16.49 18.06
CA SER A 132 6.64 16.13 17.40
C SER A 132 6.58 16.44 15.90
N MET A 133 7.63 16.98 15.28
CA MET A 133 7.55 17.47 13.88
C MET A 133 8.79 17.13 13.02
N SER A 134 9.63 16.16 13.41
CA SER A 134 10.91 15.92 12.71
C SER A 134 10.92 14.71 11.73
N HIS A 135 9.82 13.98 11.54
CA HIS A 135 9.83 12.84 10.60
C HIS A 135 9.74 13.26 9.13
N TYR A 136 9.11 14.40 8.83
CA TYR A 136 8.80 14.83 7.46
C TYR A 136 9.82 15.80 6.86
N LEU A 137 10.58 16.52 7.69
CA LEU A 137 11.57 17.53 7.26
C LEU A 137 12.95 16.96 6.87
N LYS A 138 13.13 15.64 6.90
CA LYS A 138 14.43 14.99 6.57
C LYS A 138 14.46 14.24 5.24
N VAL A 139 13.35 14.23 4.50
CA VAL A 139 13.18 13.44 3.26
C VAL A 139 13.01 14.35 2.02
N TRP A 140 13.23 15.66 2.16
CA TRP A 140 13.39 16.59 1.04
C TRP A 140 14.76 17.25 1.13
#